data_AF-A0A2W6S4I8-F1
#
_entry.id   AF-A0A2W6S4I8-F1
#
_cell.length_a   1.000
_cell.length_b   1.000
_cell.length_c   1.000
_cell.angle_alpha   90.00
_cell.angle_beta   90.00
_cell.angle_gamma   90.00
#
_symmetry.space_group_name_H-M   'P 1'
#
loop_
_entity.id
_entity.type
_entity.pdbx_description
1 polymer ?
#
loop_
_entity_poly.entity_id
_entity_poly.type
_entity_poly.pdbx_seq_one_letter_code
_entity_poly.pdbx_strand_id
1 'polypeptide(L)'
;MWALETANRLNFVLTYLVLLAGTGSDHQLTKWSAKACEEYVGIGKPRAMRAIEELIGHGLVSRTEASTRTMPQYRLPPLDRDADPIFLPVQIITGLAGETPVLRRIREVGDALLLRMLGDLYGLVETDATYGVPLDVLRQNPPSHHPARKLLEAGANAVWALELGSEQSAAGAWTQVHRIDKLEGAAAWSAFWERVATLARIGALWFEPWIFDGDALDAEPLFPVDPAIHYAVRDTDMVTDLTRTAYDASVSLAGDRSYLIDRAEGDILIALPTHHRAPEIRGVARLRVEPDTPGHRRAYAQRMQRIEGYQVAYALLRADVNTGRFDRPVRPATEDELLRR
;
A
#
# COMPACT_ATOMS: atom_id res chain seq x y z
N MET A 1 -21.65 3.04 12.56
CA MET A 1 -22.17 3.21 11.17
C MET A 1 -22.65 1.89 10.54
N TRP A 2 -21.85 0.82 10.56
CA TRP A 2 -22.22 -0.45 9.90
C TRP A 2 -23.33 -1.27 10.59
N ALA A 3 -23.71 -0.93 11.81
CA ALA A 3 -24.83 -1.52 12.51
C ALA A 3 -26.11 -0.64 12.47
N LEU A 4 -26.02 0.60 11.96
CA LEU A 4 -27.14 1.53 11.97
C LEU A 4 -28.16 1.20 10.87
N GLU A 5 -29.44 1.35 11.16
CA GLU A 5 -30.50 1.24 10.16
C GLU A 5 -30.41 2.41 9.16
N THR A 6 -30.43 2.10 7.87
CA THR A 6 -30.36 3.10 6.79
C THR A 6 -30.98 2.54 5.53
N ALA A 7 -31.59 3.41 4.73
CA ALA A 7 -32.20 2.99 3.47
C ALA A 7 -31.16 2.63 2.40
N ASN A 8 -29.95 3.19 2.47
CA ASN A 8 -28.87 2.89 1.55
C ASN A 8 -27.51 3.08 2.22
N ARG A 9 -26.91 1.96 2.65
CA ARG A 9 -25.65 1.98 3.40
C ARG A 9 -24.50 2.66 2.65
N LEU A 10 -24.37 2.42 1.35
CA LEU A 10 -23.27 3.00 0.57
C LEU A 10 -23.37 4.53 0.54
N ASN A 11 -24.53 5.07 0.18
CA ASN A 11 -24.74 6.52 0.17
C ASN A 11 -24.62 7.12 1.58
N PHE A 12 -25.14 6.44 2.60
CA PHE A 12 -25.05 6.88 3.99
C PHE A 12 -23.60 7.07 4.45
N VAL A 13 -22.75 6.05 4.22
CA VAL A 13 -21.34 6.09 4.61
C VAL A 13 -20.57 7.10 3.76
N LEU A 14 -20.77 7.13 2.44
CA LEU A 14 -20.12 8.09 1.55
C LEU A 14 -20.46 9.54 1.90
N THR A 15 -21.74 9.84 2.16
CA THR A 15 -22.16 11.18 2.57
C THR A 15 -21.50 11.59 3.88
N TYR A 16 -21.38 10.68 4.86
CA TYR A 16 -20.66 10.97 6.10
C TYR A 16 -19.18 11.31 5.84
N LEU A 17 -18.49 10.51 5.04
CA LEU A 17 -17.09 10.73 4.69
C LEU A 17 -16.88 12.04 3.92
N VAL A 18 -17.78 12.39 3.00
CA VAL A 18 -17.75 13.68 2.28
C VAL A 18 -17.93 14.85 3.25
N LEU A 19 -18.90 14.78 4.16
CA LEU A 19 -19.10 15.86 5.14
C LEU A 19 -17.89 16.02 6.05
N LEU A 20 -17.32 14.90 6.55
CA LEU A 20 -16.12 14.86 7.37
C LEU A 20 -14.91 15.44 6.63
N ALA A 21 -14.72 15.15 5.34
CA ALA A 21 -13.62 15.72 4.57
C ALA A 21 -13.73 17.25 4.36
N GLY A 22 -14.95 17.79 4.42
CA GLY A 22 -15.19 19.23 4.33
C GLY A 22 -14.96 20.00 5.63
N THR A 23 -14.46 19.35 6.69
CA THR A 23 -14.20 20.01 7.98
C THR A 23 -12.85 20.73 8.01
N GLY A 24 -12.72 21.69 8.93
CA GLY A 24 -11.42 22.29 9.26
C GLY A 24 -10.55 21.39 10.16
N SER A 25 -9.49 21.98 10.72
CA SER A 25 -8.55 21.29 11.62
C SER A 25 -9.16 20.77 12.93
N ASP A 26 -10.36 21.25 13.29
CA ASP A 26 -11.11 20.79 14.46
C ASP A 26 -11.97 19.55 14.18
N HIS A 27 -12.00 19.08 12.94
CA HIS A 27 -12.78 17.93 12.44
C HIS A 27 -14.29 18.00 12.73
N GLN A 28 -14.84 19.19 12.96
CA GLN A 28 -16.23 19.34 13.43
C GLN A 28 -17.10 20.13 12.46
N LEU A 29 -16.65 21.32 12.06
CA LEU A 29 -17.51 22.23 11.30
C LEU A 29 -17.33 22.03 9.79
N THR A 30 -18.40 21.72 9.08
CA THR A 30 -18.37 21.58 7.61
C THR A 30 -19.44 22.44 6.94
N LYS A 31 -19.05 23.06 5.82
CA LYS A 31 -19.97 23.75 4.89
C LYS A 31 -20.25 22.92 3.65
N TRP A 32 -19.66 21.73 3.55
CA TRP A 32 -19.96 20.79 2.48
C TRP A 32 -21.37 20.24 2.67
N SER A 33 -22.00 19.86 1.57
CA SER A 33 -23.43 19.55 1.53
C SER A 33 -23.75 18.51 0.47
N ALA A 34 -25.02 18.31 0.18
CA ALA A 34 -25.47 17.48 -0.94
C ALA A 34 -24.82 17.86 -2.28
N LYS A 35 -24.43 19.13 -2.48
CA LYS A 35 -23.67 19.55 -3.66
C LYS A 35 -22.27 18.92 -3.71
N ALA A 36 -21.56 18.89 -2.59
CA ALA A 36 -20.24 18.26 -2.51
C ALA A 36 -20.34 16.73 -2.72
N CYS A 37 -21.41 16.10 -2.23
CA CYS A 37 -21.67 14.68 -2.49
C CYS A 37 -21.88 14.38 -3.99
N GLU A 38 -22.59 15.27 -4.69
CA GLU A 38 -22.79 15.17 -6.14
C GLU A 38 -21.48 15.36 -6.91
N GLU A 39 -20.71 16.38 -6.53
CA GLU A 39 -19.45 16.75 -7.19
C GLU A 39 -18.38 15.66 -7.05
N TYR A 40 -18.09 15.25 -5.80
CA TYR A 40 -16.94 14.41 -5.51
C TYR A 40 -17.22 12.92 -5.66
N VAL A 41 -18.39 12.45 -5.24
CA VAL A 41 -18.72 11.01 -5.23
C VAL A 41 -19.90 10.66 -6.13
N GLY A 42 -20.45 11.63 -6.88
CA GLY A 42 -21.48 11.38 -7.88
C GLY A 42 -22.84 10.97 -7.30
N ILE A 43 -23.14 11.32 -6.04
CA ILE A 43 -24.45 11.05 -5.42
C ILE A 43 -25.40 12.19 -5.77
N GLY A 44 -26.46 11.90 -6.53
CA GLY A 44 -27.46 12.91 -6.89
C GLY A 44 -28.10 13.56 -5.65
N LYS A 45 -28.32 14.88 -5.70
CA LYS A 45 -28.71 15.71 -4.53
C LYS A 45 -29.86 15.13 -3.69
N PRO A 46 -30.99 14.65 -4.25
CA PRO A 46 -32.08 14.11 -3.43
C PRO A 46 -31.66 12.92 -2.57
N ARG A 47 -30.77 12.06 -3.10
CA ARG A 47 -30.25 10.89 -2.37
C ARG A 47 -29.25 11.32 -1.30
N ALA A 48 -28.38 12.29 -1.60
CA ALA A 48 -27.45 12.85 -0.62
C ALA A 48 -28.19 13.56 0.51
N MET A 49 -29.23 14.36 0.22
CA MET A 49 -30.04 15.01 1.25
C MET A 49 -30.71 14.00 2.17
N ARG A 50 -31.28 12.92 1.62
CA ARG A 50 -31.85 11.83 2.43
C ARG A 50 -30.81 11.21 3.36
N ALA A 51 -29.61 10.90 2.85
CA ALA A 51 -28.52 10.38 3.66
C ALA A 51 -28.10 11.36 4.77
N ILE A 52 -28.06 12.66 4.49
CA ILE A 52 -27.78 13.70 5.50
C ILE A 52 -28.85 13.70 6.61
N GLU A 53 -30.14 13.63 6.26
CA GLU A 53 -31.19 13.55 7.30
C GLU A 53 -31.09 12.27 8.13
N GLU A 54 -30.74 11.13 7.51
CA GLU A 54 -30.49 9.88 8.25
C GLU A 54 -29.28 10.05 9.20
N LEU A 55 -28.20 10.70 8.76
CA LEU A 55 -27.04 11.00 9.62
C LEU A 55 -27.42 11.91 10.80
N ILE A 56 -28.30 12.89 10.56
CA ILE A 56 -28.84 13.75 11.61
C ILE A 56 -29.72 12.97 12.58
N GLY A 57 -30.61 12.11 12.07
CA GLY A 57 -31.48 11.26 12.90
C GLY A 57 -30.70 10.31 13.81
N HIS A 58 -29.54 9.84 13.36
CA HIS A 58 -28.61 9.01 14.14
C HIS A 58 -27.64 9.80 15.03
N GLY A 59 -27.70 11.13 15.02
CA GLY A 59 -26.82 11.98 15.83
C GLY A 59 -25.35 12.01 15.37
N LEU A 60 -25.04 11.50 14.18
CA LEU A 60 -23.69 11.53 13.61
C LEU A 60 -23.32 12.90 13.04
N VAL A 61 -24.33 13.71 12.73
CA VAL A 61 -24.21 15.06 12.20
C VAL A 61 -25.33 15.92 12.81
N SER A 62 -25.09 17.19 13.04
CA SER A 62 -26.13 18.15 13.44
C SER A 62 -26.09 19.39 12.54
N ARG A 63 -27.21 20.09 12.40
CA ARG A 63 -27.24 21.42 11.76
C ARG A 63 -26.79 22.46 12.77
N THR A 64 -26.01 23.44 12.33
CA THR A 64 -25.68 24.59 13.16
C THR A 64 -26.83 25.61 13.16
N GLU A 65 -26.82 26.52 14.14
CA GLU A 65 -27.78 27.65 14.18
C GLU A 65 -27.65 28.59 12.97
N ALA A 66 -26.44 28.70 12.41
CA ALA A 66 -26.18 29.50 11.21
C ALA A 66 -26.55 28.78 9.91
N SER A 67 -27.01 27.52 9.97
CA SER A 67 -27.40 26.75 8.79
C SER A 67 -28.68 27.31 8.17
N THR A 68 -28.62 27.65 6.88
CA THR A 68 -29.79 28.10 6.10
C THR A 68 -30.09 27.13 4.97
N ARG A 69 -31.24 27.30 4.29
CA ARG A 69 -31.62 26.47 3.15
C ARG A 69 -30.65 26.58 1.96
N THR A 70 -30.08 27.76 1.74
CA THR A 70 -29.15 28.04 0.63
C THR A 70 -27.68 27.86 1.01
N MET A 71 -27.37 28.02 2.30
CA MET A 71 -26.03 27.83 2.88
C MET A 71 -26.14 26.86 4.06
N PRO A 72 -26.30 25.55 3.80
CA PRO A 72 -26.35 24.57 4.86
C PRO A 72 -24.99 24.48 5.56
N GLN A 73 -25.03 24.33 6.88
CA GLN A 73 -23.83 24.15 7.69
C GLN A 73 -24.09 23.05 8.72
N TYR A 74 -23.11 22.15 8.83
CA TYR A 74 -23.22 20.99 9.67
C TYR A 74 -22.07 20.94 10.67
N ARG A 75 -22.34 20.26 11.79
CA ARG A 75 -21.37 19.98 12.85
C ARG A 75 -21.35 18.48 13.13
N LEU A 76 -20.18 17.89 13.03
CA LEU A 76 -19.88 16.53 13.48
C LEU A 76 -19.55 16.56 14.98
N PRO A 77 -19.80 15.47 15.72
CA PRO A 77 -19.42 15.37 17.13
C PRO A 77 -17.89 15.46 17.27
N PRO A 78 -17.37 16.01 18.38
CA PRO A 78 -15.95 15.98 18.65
C PRO A 78 -15.47 14.53 18.77
N LEU A 79 -14.23 14.28 18.36
CA LEU A 79 -13.56 13.01 18.62
C LEU A 79 -13.26 12.89 20.11
N ASP A 80 -13.49 11.71 20.67
CA ASP A 80 -13.04 11.38 22.02
C ASP A 80 -11.51 11.48 22.09
N ARG A 81 -10.98 11.98 23.21
CA ARG A 81 -9.53 12.19 23.37
C ARG A 81 -8.72 10.89 23.30
N ASP A 82 -9.34 9.79 23.70
CA ASP A 82 -8.74 8.46 23.72
C ASP A 82 -9.13 7.64 22.47
N ALA A 83 -9.75 8.26 21.48
CA ALA A 83 -10.05 7.61 20.22
C ALA A 83 -8.75 7.30 19.46
N ASP A 84 -8.72 6.16 18.78
CA ASP A 84 -7.71 5.80 17.80
C ASP A 84 -8.29 5.97 16.39
N PRO A 85 -8.21 7.17 15.79
CA PRO A 85 -8.89 7.46 14.54
C PRO A 85 -8.15 6.84 13.36
N ILE A 86 -8.92 6.36 12.39
CA ILE A 86 -8.38 6.00 11.07
C ILE A 86 -8.15 7.30 10.29
N PHE A 87 -6.90 7.54 9.89
CA PHE A 87 -6.54 8.69 9.07
C PHE A 87 -6.89 8.44 7.60
N LEU A 88 -7.93 9.11 7.12
CA LEU A 88 -8.36 9.04 5.72
C LEU A 88 -7.90 10.31 4.97
N PRO A 89 -7.13 10.18 3.87
CA PRO A 89 -6.72 11.34 3.09
C PRO A 89 -7.91 11.94 2.34
N VAL A 90 -8.05 13.26 2.34
CA VAL A 90 -9.14 13.96 1.63
C VAL A 90 -9.16 13.64 0.12
N GLN A 91 -8.00 13.32 -0.45
CA GLN A 91 -7.83 13.01 -1.87
C GLN A 91 -8.52 11.70 -2.29
N ILE A 92 -8.92 10.82 -1.36
CA ILE A 92 -9.81 9.69 -1.71
C ILE A 92 -11.20 10.17 -2.14
N ILE A 93 -11.61 11.35 -1.68
CA ILE A 93 -12.89 12.02 -1.97
C ILE A 93 -12.72 13.03 -3.10
N THR A 94 -11.70 13.88 -3.05
CA THR A 94 -11.52 14.96 -4.04
C THR A 94 -10.77 14.51 -5.29
N GLY A 95 -10.09 13.37 -5.25
CA GLY A 95 -9.21 12.89 -6.31
C GLY A 95 -7.81 13.52 -6.26
N LEU A 96 -6.89 12.93 -7.02
CA LEU A 96 -5.56 13.46 -7.31
C LEU A 96 -5.59 14.06 -8.73
N ALA A 97 -5.07 15.28 -8.91
CA ALA A 97 -4.81 15.94 -10.20
C ALA A 97 -5.63 15.47 -11.43
N GLY A 98 -6.95 15.75 -11.46
CA GLY A 98 -7.81 15.45 -12.61
C GLY A 98 -8.31 14.01 -12.71
N GLU A 99 -7.89 13.12 -11.81
CA GLU A 99 -8.39 11.76 -11.72
C GLU A 99 -9.79 11.68 -11.11
N THR A 100 -10.54 10.65 -11.52
CA THR A 100 -11.79 10.29 -10.84
C THR A 100 -11.49 9.85 -9.40
N PRO A 101 -12.14 10.41 -8.36
CA PRO A 101 -11.87 10.07 -6.98
C PRO A 101 -12.10 8.58 -6.65
N VAL A 102 -11.32 8.04 -5.71
CA VAL A 102 -11.41 6.62 -5.31
C VAL A 102 -12.81 6.29 -4.80
N LEU A 103 -13.40 7.14 -3.95
CA LEU A 103 -14.74 6.90 -3.42
C LEU A 103 -15.84 6.99 -4.48
N ARG A 104 -15.61 7.76 -5.55
CA ARG A 104 -16.52 7.76 -6.71
C ARG A 104 -16.47 6.44 -7.46
N ARG A 105 -15.27 5.91 -7.72
CA ARG A 105 -15.10 4.58 -8.35
C ARG A 105 -15.78 3.49 -7.52
N ILE A 106 -15.64 3.52 -6.18
CA ILE A 106 -16.34 2.60 -5.28
C ILE A 106 -17.86 2.75 -5.36
N ARG A 107 -18.37 4.00 -5.40
CA ARG A 107 -19.81 4.27 -5.55
C ARG A 107 -20.38 3.74 -6.86
N GLU A 108 -19.58 3.73 -7.92
CA GLU A 108 -19.93 3.22 -9.25
C GLU A 108 -19.92 1.69 -9.29
N VAL A 109 -19.06 1.02 -8.49
CA VAL A 109 -19.12 -0.44 -8.27
C VAL A 109 -20.41 -0.83 -7.53
N GLY A 110 -20.83 -0.04 -6.54
CA GLY A 110 -22.11 -0.24 -5.85
C GLY A 110 -22.08 -1.22 -4.66
N ASP A 111 -20.90 -1.68 -4.24
CA ASP A 111 -20.75 -2.56 -3.07
C ASP A 111 -20.35 -1.75 -1.81
N ALA A 112 -21.24 -1.74 -0.80
CA ALA A 112 -20.96 -1.07 0.48
C ALA A 112 -19.85 -1.76 1.27
N LEU A 113 -19.68 -3.07 1.16
CA LEU A 113 -18.59 -3.79 1.83
C LEU A 113 -17.25 -3.55 1.16
N LEU A 114 -17.20 -3.16 -0.12
CA LEU A 114 -15.98 -2.67 -0.75
C LEU A 114 -15.50 -1.35 -0.11
N LEU A 115 -16.44 -0.44 0.20
CA LEU A 115 -16.13 0.78 0.95
C LEU A 115 -15.66 0.47 2.38
N ARG A 116 -16.28 -0.52 3.05
CA ARG A 116 -15.82 -0.99 4.36
C ARG A 116 -14.39 -1.51 4.28
N MET A 117 -14.11 -2.37 3.29
CA MET A 117 -12.78 -2.94 3.07
C MET A 117 -11.72 -1.86 2.90
N LEU A 118 -11.99 -0.84 2.07
CA LEU A 118 -11.05 0.29 1.92
C LEU A 118 -10.78 0.97 3.27
N GLY A 119 -11.82 1.27 4.04
CA GLY A 119 -11.67 1.90 5.35
C GLY A 119 -10.90 1.04 6.36
N ASP A 120 -11.14 -0.27 6.37
CA ASP A 120 -10.41 -1.22 7.23
C ASP A 120 -8.94 -1.29 6.83
N LEU A 121 -8.62 -1.32 5.53
CA LEU A 121 -7.23 -1.30 5.06
C LEU A 121 -6.51 -0.02 5.47
N TYR A 122 -7.14 1.16 5.41
CA TYR A 122 -6.54 2.40 5.94
C TYR A 122 -6.26 2.32 7.44
N GLY A 123 -7.12 1.65 8.21
CA GLY A 123 -6.92 1.47 9.64
C GLY A 123 -5.87 0.41 10.00
N LEU A 124 -5.45 -0.40 9.02
CA LEU A 124 -4.45 -1.46 9.20
C LEU A 124 -3.05 -1.04 8.78
N VAL A 125 -2.87 0.11 8.11
CA VAL A 125 -1.54 0.56 7.66
C VAL A 125 -0.62 0.82 8.85
N GLU A 126 0.54 0.17 8.84
CA GLU A 126 1.60 0.41 9.82
C GLU A 126 2.56 1.51 9.36
N THR A 127 3.27 2.12 10.31
CA THR A 127 4.20 3.22 10.07
C THR A 127 5.67 2.75 10.02
N ASP A 128 5.90 1.52 9.59
CA ASP A 128 7.21 0.94 9.35
C ASP A 128 7.78 1.41 7.99
N ALA A 129 8.94 0.89 7.57
CA ALA A 129 9.55 1.28 6.30
C ALA A 129 8.69 0.94 5.08
N THR A 130 7.84 -0.09 5.15
CA THR A 130 6.98 -0.48 4.05
C THR A 130 5.73 0.40 3.93
N TYR A 131 5.37 1.15 4.99
CA TYR A 131 4.18 2.00 5.07
C TYR A 131 2.96 1.36 4.37
N GLY A 132 2.66 0.13 4.76
CA GLY A 132 1.68 -0.71 4.08
C GLY A 132 0.84 -1.50 5.07
N VAL A 133 -0.04 -2.32 4.52
CA VAL A 133 -0.79 -3.30 5.32
C VAL A 133 0.18 -4.41 5.75
N PRO A 134 0.17 -4.83 7.03
CA PRO A 134 1.05 -5.88 7.54
C PRO A 134 0.98 -7.17 6.74
N LEU A 135 2.13 -7.85 6.61
CA LEU A 135 2.25 -9.05 5.79
C LEU A 135 1.39 -10.22 6.28
N ASP A 136 1.17 -10.33 7.60
CA ASP A 136 0.30 -11.34 8.20
C ASP A 136 -1.19 -11.05 7.92
N VAL A 137 -1.55 -9.79 7.68
CA VAL A 137 -2.91 -9.31 7.41
C VAL A 137 -3.30 -9.46 5.93
N LEU A 138 -2.49 -8.95 5.00
CA LEU A 138 -2.72 -9.04 3.55
C LEU A 138 -1.42 -8.91 2.76
N ARG A 139 -1.09 -9.88 1.92
CA ARG A 139 0.11 -9.86 1.08
C ARG A 139 -0.06 -10.62 -0.22
N GLN A 140 0.83 -10.36 -1.17
CA GLN A 140 1.13 -11.22 -2.30
C GLN A 140 2.37 -12.07 -1.98
N ASN A 141 2.29 -13.37 -2.26
CA ASN A 141 3.31 -14.35 -1.91
C ASN A 141 4.20 -14.67 -3.13
N PRO A 142 5.42 -15.16 -2.90
CA PRO A 142 6.17 -15.84 -3.95
C PRO A 142 5.44 -17.13 -4.39
N PRO A 143 5.75 -17.71 -5.56
CA PRO A 143 5.16 -18.97 -5.98
C PRO A 143 5.55 -20.09 -5.01
N SER A 144 4.55 -20.86 -4.57
CA SER A 144 4.72 -21.96 -3.61
C SER A 144 5.75 -23.03 -4.01
N HIS A 145 6.02 -23.17 -5.31
CA HIS A 145 6.94 -24.14 -5.90
C HIS A 145 8.24 -23.50 -6.42
N HIS A 146 8.43 -22.19 -6.21
CA HIS A 146 9.60 -21.45 -6.67
C HIS A 146 10.20 -20.58 -5.55
N PRO A 147 10.76 -21.21 -4.48
CA PRO A 147 11.39 -20.46 -3.39
C PRO A 147 12.64 -19.73 -3.87
N ALA A 148 13.14 -18.77 -3.08
CA ALA A 148 14.38 -18.05 -3.40
C ALA A 148 15.55 -19.01 -3.64
N ARG A 149 16.22 -18.84 -4.78
CA ARG A 149 17.29 -19.74 -5.24
C ARG A 149 18.64 -19.05 -5.15
N LYS A 150 19.57 -19.65 -4.41
CA LYS A 150 20.97 -19.22 -4.45
C LYS A 150 21.60 -19.70 -5.76
N LEU A 151 21.94 -18.77 -6.64
CA LEU A 151 22.54 -19.10 -7.95
C LEU A 151 24.04 -19.36 -7.83
N LEU A 152 24.75 -18.51 -7.07
CA LEU A 152 26.19 -18.62 -6.85
C LEU A 152 26.64 -17.87 -5.60
N GLU A 153 27.84 -18.22 -5.15
CA GLU A 153 28.61 -17.45 -4.17
C GLU A 153 29.91 -16.93 -4.81
N ALA A 154 30.28 -15.70 -4.46
CA ALA A 154 31.46 -15.02 -4.91
C ALA A 154 32.04 -14.18 -3.76
N GLY A 155 33.02 -14.77 -3.06
CA GLY A 155 33.65 -14.18 -1.89
C GLY A 155 32.66 -13.98 -0.74
N ALA A 156 32.48 -12.73 -0.30
CA ALA A 156 31.59 -12.38 0.81
C ALA A 156 30.11 -12.25 0.42
N ASN A 157 29.76 -12.44 -0.86
CA ASN A 157 28.40 -12.25 -1.38
C ASN A 157 27.83 -13.50 -2.07
N ALA A 158 26.52 -13.65 -1.98
CA ALA A 158 25.73 -14.64 -2.70
C ALA A 158 24.72 -13.93 -3.60
N VAL A 159 24.52 -14.46 -4.82
CA VAL A 159 23.47 -14.00 -5.74
C VAL A 159 22.25 -14.88 -5.56
N TRP A 160 21.11 -14.25 -5.36
CA TRP A 160 19.80 -14.88 -5.20
C TRP A 160 18.88 -14.50 -6.35
N ALA A 161 18.09 -15.47 -6.80
CA ALA A 161 17.00 -15.28 -7.74
C ALA A 161 15.67 -15.45 -7.02
N LEU A 162 14.77 -14.48 -7.21
CA LEU A 162 13.45 -14.43 -6.56
C LEU A 162 12.35 -14.15 -7.59
N GLU A 163 11.24 -14.86 -7.46
CA GLU A 163 10.04 -14.66 -8.27
C GLU A 163 8.90 -14.15 -7.39
N LEU A 164 8.22 -13.08 -7.79
CA LEU A 164 6.98 -12.67 -7.15
C LEU A 164 5.81 -13.42 -7.81
N GLY A 165 5.11 -14.22 -7.01
CA GLY A 165 3.95 -14.99 -7.47
C GLY A 165 2.70 -14.13 -7.54
N SER A 166 1.61 -14.70 -8.06
CA SER A 166 0.28 -14.06 -8.07
C SER A 166 -0.60 -14.47 -6.89
N GLU A 167 -0.16 -15.47 -6.11
CA GLU A 167 -0.90 -15.98 -4.95
C GLU A 167 -0.99 -14.92 -3.85
N GLN A 168 -2.17 -14.73 -3.27
CA GLN A 168 -2.38 -13.76 -2.18
C GLN A 168 -2.83 -14.48 -0.91
N SER A 169 -2.41 -13.94 0.23
CA SER A 169 -2.75 -14.45 1.56
C SER A 169 -3.37 -13.33 2.38
N ALA A 170 -4.39 -13.66 3.17
CA ALA A 170 -5.03 -12.73 4.09
C ALA A 170 -5.42 -13.43 5.40
N ALA A 171 -5.32 -12.72 6.52
CA ALA A 171 -5.72 -13.21 7.82
C ALA A 171 -6.21 -12.07 8.74
N GLY A 172 -6.66 -12.43 9.94
CA GLY A 172 -7.14 -11.49 10.95
C GLY A 172 -8.65 -11.27 10.96
N ALA A 173 -9.14 -10.63 12.03
CA ALA A 173 -10.56 -10.47 12.31
C ALA A 173 -11.28 -9.58 11.27
N TRP A 174 -10.58 -8.63 10.65
CA TRP A 174 -11.14 -7.74 9.62
C TRP A 174 -11.71 -8.49 8.42
N THR A 175 -11.16 -9.68 8.11
CA THR A 175 -11.62 -10.50 6.98
C THR A 175 -13.04 -11.05 7.19
N GLN A 176 -13.49 -11.20 8.44
CA GLN A 176 -14.73 -11.93 8.77
C GLN A 176 -15.97 -11.30 8.14
N VAL A 177 -16.09 -9.97 8.18
CA VAL A 177 -17.26 -9.25 7.64
C VAL A 177 -17.38 -9.32 6.11
N HIS A 178 -16.36 -9.82 5.43
CA HIS A 178 -16.30 -9.96 3.99
C HIS A 178 -16.47 -11.41 3.53
N ARG A 179 -16.43 -12.37 4.46
CA ARG A 179 -16.63 -13.80 4.17
C ARG A 179 -18.11 -14.12 4.04
N ILE A 180 -18.41 -15.19 3.33
CA ILE A 180 -19.78 -15.70 3.18
C ILE A 180 -20.02 -16.70 4.31
N ASP A 181 -20.81 -16.31 5.32
CA ASP A 181 -21.02 -17.08 6.57
C ASP A 181 -21.48 -18.54 6.37
N LYS A 182 -22.17 -18.83 5.27
CA LYS A 182 -22.75 -20.16 4.99
C LYS A 182 -21.81 -21.09 4.21
N LEU A 183 -20.62 -20.63 3.85
CA LEU A 183 -19.67 -21.38 3.05
C LEU A 183 -18.40 -21.66 3.85
N GLU A 184 -17.69 -22.72 3.49
CA GLU A 184 -16.42 -23.13 4.08
C GLU A 184 -15.29 -23.12 3.05
N GLY A 185 -14.04 -23.20 3.54
CA GLY A 185 -12.85 -23.24 2.70
C GLY A 185 -12.79 -22.06 1.72
N ALA A 186 -12.24 -22.29 0.52
CA ALA A 186 -12.05 -21.26 -0.51
C ALA A 186 -13.36 -20.55 -0.92
N ALA A 187 -14.50 -21.25 -0.89
CA ALA A 187 -15.78 -20.66 -1.27
C ALA A 187 -16.22 -19.54 -0.32
N ALA A 188 -15.92 -19.67 0.99
CA ALA A 188 -16.16 -18.64 2.00
C ALA A 188 -15.41 -17.32 1.72
N TRP A 189 -14.29 -17.39 1.00
CA TRP A 189 -13.40 -16.26 0.70
C TRP A 189 -13.67 -15.60 -0.65
N SER A 190 -14.54 -16.18 -1.48
CA SER A 190 -14.82 -15.68 -2.84
C SER A 190 -15.16 -14.18 -2.86
N ALA A 191 -16.12 -13.75 -2.03
CA ALA A 191 -16.51 -12.34 -1.93
C ALA A 191 -15.43 -11.44 -1.31
N PHE A 192 -14.53 -11.97 -0.50
CA PHE A 192 -13.38 -11.23 0.02
C PHE A 192 -12.38 -10.95 -1.10
N TRP A 193 -11.95 -12.00 -1.82
CA TRP A 193 -10.98 -11.89 -2.89
C TRP A 193 -11.50 -11.09 -4.09
N GLU A 194 -12.81 -11.19 -4.40
CA GLU A 194 -13.43 -10.35 -5.43
C GLU A 194 -13.34 -8.85 -5.09
N ARG A 195 -13.49 -8.49 -3.81
CA ARG A 195 -13.36 -7.10 -3.35
C ARG A 195 -11.92 -6.63 -3.37
N VAL A 196 -10.96 -7.44 -2.92
CA VAL A 196 -9.52 -7.14 -3.03
C VAL A 196 -9.13 -6.91 -4.50
N ALA A 197 -9.52 -7.83 -5.39
CA ALA A 197 -9.29 -7.71 -6.82
C ALA A 197 -9.98 -6.47 -7.42
N THR A 198 -11.17 -6.12 -6.93
CA THR A 198 -11.87 -4.92 -7.38
C THR A 198 -11.18 -3.65 -6.91
N LEU A 199 -10.71 -3.56 -5.66
CA LEU A 199 -9.89 -2.44 -5.18
C LEU A 199 -8.62 -2.28 -6.02
N ALA A 200 -7.96 -3.38 -6.36
CA ALA A 200 -6.79 -3.36 -7.23
C ALA A 200 -7.12 -2.85 -8.64
N ARG A 201 -8.19 -3.38 -9.25
CA ARG A 201 -8.65 -3.02 -10.60
C ARG A 201 -9.08 -1.55 -10.72
N ILE A 202 -9.73 -0.98 -9.70
CA ILE A 202 -10.08 0.45 -9.70
C ILE A 202 -8.90 1.34 -9.30
N GLY A 203 -7.73 0.75 -9.05
CA GLY A 203 -6.48 1.43 -8.70
C GLY A 203 -6.46 1.98 -7.27
N ALA A 204 -7.29 1.49 -6.35
CA ALA A 204 -7.30 1.94 -4.95
C ALA A 204 -6.26 1.20 -4.08
N LEU A 205 -5.91 -0.02 -4.47
CA LEU A 205 -4.97 -0.92 -3.82
C LEU A 205 -3.95 -1.40 -4.85
N TRP A 206 -2.72 -1.64 -4.46
CA TRP A 206 -1.74 -2.37 -5.27
C TRP A 206 -0.78 -3.13 -4.35
N PHE A 207 -0.02 -4.06 -4.90
CA PHE A 207 0.97 -4.82 -4.16
C PHE A 207 2.36 -4.38 -4.61
N GLU A 208 3.09 -3.70 -3.74
CA GLU A 208 4.47 -3.26 -3.97
C GLU A 208 5.43 -4.41 -3.65
N PRO A 209 6.27 -4.86 -4.59
CA PRO A 209 7.24 -5.92 -4.30
C PRO A 209 8.36 -5.42 -3.40
N TRP A 210 8.65 -6.16 -2.34
CA TRP A 210 9.73 -5.89 -1.39
C TRP A 210 10.56 -7.13 -1.13
N ILE A 211 11.86 -6.91 -0.93
CA ILE A 211 12.80 -7.94 -0.46
C ILE A 211 12.84 -7.91 1.07
N PHE A 212 12.74 -9.07 1.68
CA PHE A 212 12.87 -9.30 3.13
C PHE A 212 14.09 -10.18 3.41
N ASP A 213 14.66 -10.03 4.60
CA ASP A 213 15.86 -10.78 5.02
C ASP A 213 15.62 -12.26 5.38
N GLY A 214 14.36 -12.70 5.32
CA GLY A 214 13.94 -14.08 5.56
C GLY A 214 12.47 -14.33 5.21
N ASP A 215 12.00 -15.53 5.52
CA ASP A 215 10.65 -16.04 5.25
C ASP A 215 9.67 -15.86 6.43
N ALA A 216 10.11 -15.31 7.56
CA ALA A 216 9.23 -15.03 8.67
C ALA A 216 8.30 -13.85 8.34
N LEU A 217 7.10 -13.78 8.94
CA LEU A 217 6.17 -12.67 8.71
C LEU A 217 6.63 -11.35 9.34
N ASP A 218 7.52 -11.44 10.33
CA ASP A 218 8.20 -10.35 11.03
C ASP A 218 9.63 -10.10 10.50
N ALA A 219 9.99 -10.68 9.35
CA ALA A 219 11.27 -10.44 8.70
C ALA A 219 11.47 -8.96 8.38
N GLU A 220 12.71 -8.49 8.44
CA GLU A 220 13.02 -7.07 8.26
C GLU A 220 12.93 -6.70 6.76
N PRO A 221 12.18 -5.65 6.39
CA PRO A 221 12.13 -5.19 5.00
C PRO A 221 13.47 -4.58 4.60
N LEU A 222 14.09 -5.10 3.54
CA LEU A 222 15.36 -4.59 3.05
C LEU A 222 15.15 -3.38 2.13
N PHE A 223 14.47 -3.56 0.99
CA PHE A 223 14.19 -2.51 0.01
C PHE A 223 13.07 -2.95 -0.97
N PRO A 224 12.34 -2.00 -1.57
CA PRO A 224 11.39 -2.31 -2.64
C PRO A 224 12.12 -2.68 -3.93
N VAL A 225 11.48 -3.48 -4.77
CA VAL A 225 11.97 -3.86 -6.09
C VAL A 225 10.89 -3.69 -7.15
N ASP A 226 11.32 -3.49 -8.40
CA ASP A 226 10.43 -3.29 -9.53
C ASP A 226 10.59 -4.45 -10.56
N PRO A 227 9.64 -5.40 -10.61
CA PRO A 227 9.61 -6.46 -11.63
C PRO A 227 9.54 -5.95 -13.07
N ALA A 228 9.19 -4.67 -13.27
CA ALA A 228 9.15 -4.09 -14.60
C ALA A 228 10.54 -3.90 -15.22
N ILE A 229 11.65 -4.13 -14.50
CA ILE A 229 13.00 -4.10 -15.07
C ILE A 229 13.20 -5.03 -16.27
N HIS A 230 12.38 -6.09 -16.40
CA HIS A 230 12.40 -7.02 -17.52
C HIS A 230 11.71 -6.47 -18.79
N TYR A 231 11.07 -5.29 -18.70
CA TYR A 231 10.38 -4.64 -19.81
C TYR A 231 11.02 -3.29 -20.17
N ALA A 232 10.78 -2.81 -21.38
CA ALA A 232 11.25 -1.50 -21.82
C ALA A 232 10.40 -0.37 -21.19
N VAL A 233 10.80 0.08 -19.99
CA VAL A 233 10.15 1.19 -19.29
C VAL A 233 10.73 2.53 -19.74
N ARG A 234 9.87 3.51 -20.09
CA ARG A 234 10.26 4.84 -20.59
C ARG A 234 10.59 5.85 -19.49
N ASP A 235 9.93 5.74 -18.34
CA ASP A 235 10.16 6.56 -17.15
C ASP A 235 10.63 5.63 -16.02
N THR A 236 11.85 5.82 -15.54
CA THR A 236 12.41 5.05 -14.42
C THR A 236 12.28 5.84 -13.14
N ASP A 237 11.79 5.21 -12.08
CA ASP A 237 11.83 5.78 -10.73
C ASP A 237 13.04 5.23 -9.96
N MET A 238 13.24 5.72 -8.72
CA MET A 238 14.38 5.29 -7.89
C MET A 238 14.33 3.79 -7.52
N VAL A 239 13.15 3.17 -7.50
CA VAL A 239 13.00 1.73 -7.23
C VAL A 239 13.43 0.93 -8.46
N THR A 240 13.01 1.34 -9.67
CA THR A 240 13.48 0.76 -10.92
C THR A 240 15.00 0.88 -11.05
N ASP A 241 15.56 2.05 -10.73
CA ASP A 241 17.01 2.30 -10.79
C ASP A 241 17.79 1.45 -9.77
N LEU A 242 17.30 1.34 -8.54
CA LEU A 242 17.87 0.43 -7.53
C LEU A 242 17.86 -1.02 -8.02
N THR A 243 16.70 -1.49 -8.50
CA THR A 243 16.53 -2.88 -8.95
C THR A 243 17.47 -3.20 -10.12
N ARG A 244 17.62 -2.26 -11.07
CA ARG A 244 18.59 -2.39 -12.17
C ARG A 244 20.03 -2.41 -11.67
N THR A 245 20.38 -1.57 -10.70
CA THR A 245 21.72 -1.54 -10.11
C THR A 245 22.05 -2.85 -9.39
N ALA A 246 21.08 -3.44 -8.69
CA ALA A 246 21.20 -4.75 -8.05
C ALA A 246 21.38 -5.88 -9.07
N TYR A 247 20.62 -5.85 -10.18
CA TYR A 247 20.76 -6.79 -11.29
C TYR A 247 22.17 -6.70 -11.90
N ASP A 248 22.63 -5.51 -12.25
CA ASP A 248 23.96 -5.29 -12.83
C ASP A 248 25.08 -5.79 -11.91
N ALA A 249 24.98 -5.53 -10.60
CA ALA A 249 25.94 -6.02 -9.62
C ALA A 249 25.95 -7.56 -9.54
N SER A 250 24.78 -8.20 -9.65
CA SER A 250 24.62 -9.65 -9.67
C SER A 250 25.25 -10.28 -10.93
N VAL A 251 25.05 -9.66 -12.09
CA VAL A 251 25.69 -10.07 -13.36
C VAL A 251 27.21 -9.93 -13.27
N SER A 252 27.71 -8.81 -12.73
CA SER A 252 29.15 -8.62 -12.52
C SER A 252 29.74 -9.69 -11.59
N LEU A 253 29.06 -10.05 -10.49
CA LEU A 253 29.51 -11.12 -9.58
C LEU A 253 29.57 -12.49 -10.25
N ALA A 254 28.68 -12.77 -11.20
CA ALA A 254 28.70 -14.02 -11.94
C ALA A 254 29.97 -14.16 -12.80
N GLY A 255 30.42 -13.07 -13.44
CA GLY A 255 31.57 -13.06 -14.34
C GLY A 255 31.43 -14.13 -15.43
N ASP A 256 32.42 -15.01 -15.56
CA ASP A 256 32.41 -16.12 -16.53
C ASP A 256 31.29 -17.15 -16.28
N ARG A 257 30.59 -17.07 -15.15
CA ARG A 257 29.46 -17.94 -14.78
C ARG A 257 28.11 -17.32 -15.13
N SER A 258 28.06 -16.42 -16.12
CA SER A 258 26.82 -15.77 -16.59
C SER A 258 25.71 -16.76 -16.95
N TYR A 259 26.05 -17.98 -17.40
CA TYR A 259 25.09 -19.04 -17.67
C TYR A 259 24.23 -19.44 -16.45
N LEU A 260 24.66 -19.13 -15.22
CA LEU A 260 23.85 -19.32 -14.01
C LEU A 260 22.76 -18.26 -13.88
N ILE A 261 23.04 -17.05 -14.35
CA ILE A 261 22.10 -15.94 -14.42
C ILE A 261 21.06 -16.18 -15.52
N ASP A 262 21.49 -16.69 -16.67
CA ASP A 262 20.60 -17.00 -17.80
C ASP A 262 19.52 -18.05 -17.42
N ARG A 263 19.78 -18.90 -16.42
CA ARG A 263 18.82 -19.88 -15.87
C ARG A 263 17.78 -19.27 -14.92
N ALA A 264 17.87 -17.98 -14.66
CA ALA A 264 16.96 -17.20 -13.82
C ALA A 264 16.32 -16.06 -14.63
N GLU A 265 16.11 -16.28 -15.93
CA GLU A 265 15.43 -15.33 -16.80
C GLU A 265 14.04 -14.98 -16.24
N GLY A 266 13.79 -13.68 -16.05
CA GLY A 266 12.53 -13.16 -15.48
C GLY A 266 12.50 -13.06 -13.96
N ASP A 267 13.50 -13.60 -13.25
CA ASP A 267 13.61 -13.46 -11.80
C ASP A 267 14.25 -12.12 -11.41
N ILE A 268 13.86 -11.62 -10.24
CA ILE A 268 14.58 -10.54 -9.56
C ILE A 268 15.90 -11.10 -9.03
N LEU A 269 17.01 -10.48 -9.46
CA LEU A 269 18.35 -10.85 -9.03
C LEU A 269 18.89 -9.84 -8.02
N ILE A 270 19.29 -10.33 -6.87
CA ILE A 270 19.92 -9.51 -5.83
C ILE A 270 21.19 -10.21 -5.31
N ALA A 271 22.18 -9.40 -4.95
CA ALA A 271 23.31 -9.86 -4.18
C ALA A 271 23.12 -9.49 -2.70
N LEU A 272 23.35 -10.45 -1.81
CA LEU A 272 23.36 -10.25 -0.36
C LEU A 272 24.61 -10.91 0.25
N PRO A 273 25.04 -10.51 1.45
CA PRO A 273 26.16 -11.17 2.12
C PRO A 273 25.89 -12.67 2.34
N THR A 274 26.94 -13.50 2.28
CA THR A 274 26.81 -14.98 2.38
C THR A 274 26.24 -15.46 3.72
N HIS A 275 26.31 -14.66 4.77
CA HIS A 275 25.76 -14.97 6.08
C HIS A 275 24.26 -14.70 6.21
N HIS A 276 23.63 -14.06 5.22
CA HIS A 276 22.17 -13.94 5.19
C HIS A 276 21.53 -15.32 4.99
N ARG A 277 20.37 -15.51 5.62
CA ARG A 277 19.47 -16.61 5.26
C ARG A 277 18.90 -16.37 3.85
N ALA A 278 18.15 -17.35 3.34
CA ALA A 278 17.44 -17.15 2.08
C ALA A 278 16.48 -15.95 2.21
N PRO A 279 16.65 -14.90 1.39
CA PRO A 279 15.72 -13.78 1.38
C PRO A 279 14.39 -14.21 0.80
N GLU A 280 13.34 -13.40 0.98
CA GLU A 280 12.04 -13.62 0.36
C GLU A 280 11.53 -12.35 -0.32
N ILE A 281 10.86 -12.51 -1.46
CA ILE A 281 10.14 -11.43 -2.13
C ILE A 281 8.65 -11.54 -1.79
N ARG A 282 8.04 -10.44 -1.34
CA ARG A 282 6.60 -10.38 -1.05
C ARG A 282 6.02 -9.07 -1.56
N GLY A 283 4.77 -9.10 -2.02
CA GLY A 283 4.04 -7.89 -2.34
C GLY A 283 3.35 -7.34 -1.10
N VAL A 284 3.75 -6.14 -0.68
CA VAL A 284 3.13 -5.37 0.41
C VAL A 284 1.90 -4.66 -0.14
N ALA A 285 0.74 -4.86 0.50
CA ALA A 285 -0.48 -4.17 0.12
C ALA A 285 -0.38 -2.65 0.45
N ARG A 286 -0.45 -1.82 -0.60
CA ARG A 286 -0.34 -0.36 -0.55
C ARG A 286 -1.59 0.32 -1.06
N LEU A 287 -2.01 1.38 -0.39
CA LEU A 287 -3.15 2.21 -0.80
C LEU A 287 -2.68 3.30 -1.76
N ARG A 288 -3.47 3.62 -2.79
CA ARG A 288 -3.10 4.63 -3.80
C ARG A 288 -2.84 6.00 -3.21
N VAL A 289 -3.68 6.39 -2.26
CA VAL A 289 -3.64 7.71 -1.65
C VAL A 289 -3.21 7.53 -0.21
N GLU A 290 -2.00 7.95 0.11
CA GLU A 290 -1.44 7.76 1.44
C GLU A 290 -1.79 8.93 2.37
N PRO A 291 -2.13 8.67 3.65
CA PRO A 291 -2.40 9.75 4.60
C PRO A 291 -1.14 10.54 4.90
N ASP A 292 -1.20 11.87 4.77
CA ASP A 292 -0.10 12.75 5.12
C ASP A 292 -0.03 12.97 6.64
N THR A 293 0.59 12.02 7.33
CA THR A 293 0.79 12.03 8.78
C THR A 293 2.28 12.15 9.14
N PRO A 294 2.64 12.59 10.36
CA PRO A 294 4.04 12.55 10.80
C PRO A 294 4.65 11.15 10.73
N GLY A 295 3.87 10.10 11.02
CA GLY A 295 4.29 8.70 10.89
C GLY A 295 4.59 8.34 9.43
N HIS A 296 3.72 8.72 8.49
CA HIS A 296 3.95 8.56 7.05
C HIS A 296 5.24 9.21 6.59
N ARG A 297 5.43 10.49 6.90
CA ARG A 297 6.63 11.23 6.46
C ARG A 297 7.92 10.59 6.97
N ARG A 298 7.90 10.08 8.21
CA ARG A 298 9.02 9.35 8.80
C ARG A 298 9.27 8.02 8.09
N ALA A 299 8.22 7.21 7.90
CA ALA A 299 8.29 5.95 7.16
C ALA A 299 8.80 6.15 5.73
N TYR A 300 8.30 7.17 5.04
CA TYR A 300 8.75 7.55 3.71
C TYR A 300 10.23 7.94 3.70
N ALA A 301 10.69 8.75 4.66
CA ALA A 301 12.10 9.09 4.79
C ALA A 301 12.98 7.85 4.99
N GLN A 302 12.56 6.90 5.85
CA GLN A 302 13.25 5.63 6.06
C GLN A 302 13.28 4.77 4.80
N ARG A 303 12.17 4.70 4.05
CA ARG A 303 12.11 4.03 2.74
C ARG A 303 13.12 4.62 1.77
N MET A 304 13.15 5.95 1.63
CA MET A 304 14.07 6.62 0.71
C MET A 304 15.53 6.39 1.11
N GLN A 305 15.85 6.44 2.40
CA GLN A 305 17.18 6.15 2.92
C GLN A 305 17.63 4.71 2.61
N ARG A 306 16.73 3.72 2.73
CA ARG A 306 17.03 2.33 2.35
C ARG A 306 17.31 2.22 0.85
N ILE A 307 16.47 2.83 0.01
CA ILE A 307 16.64 2.81 -1.44
C ILE A 307 18.01 3.36 -1.82
N GLU A 308 18.35 4.55 -1.33
CA GLU A 308 19.63 5.20 -1.62
C GLU A 308 20.82 4.41 -1.07
N GLY A 309 20.72 3.93 0.17
CA GLY A 309 21.76 3.16 0.83
C GLY A 309 22.10 1.86 0.09
N TYR A 310 21.10 1.12 -0.39
CA TYR A 310 21.31 -0.08 -1.19
C TYR A 310 21.78 0.23 -2.62
N GLN A 311 21.31 1.32 -3.23
CA GLN A 311 21.76 1.72 -4.56
C GLN A 311 23.26 2.01 -4.56
N VAL A 312 23.73 2.75 -3.57
CA VAL A 312 25.16 3.01 -3.34
C VAL A 312 25.91 1.70 -3.10
N ALA A 313 25.37 0.81 -2.28
CA ALA A 313 26.02 -0.47 -1.96
C ALA A 313 26.21 -1.36 -3.20
N TYR A 314 25.19 -1.46 -4.06
CA TYR A 314 25.28 -2.24 -5.29
C TYR A 314 26.24 -1.62 -6.32
N ALA A 315 26.24 -0.28 -6.44
CA ALA A 315 27.21 0.40 -7.29
C ALA A 315 28.66 0.16 -6.82
N LEU A 316 28.91 0.19 -5.51
CA LEU A 316 30.22 -0.12 -4.91
C LEU A 316 30.60 -1.59 -5.12
N LEU A 317 29.67 -2.52 -4.91
CA LEU A 317 29.90 -3.94 -5.15
C LEU A 317 30.35 -4.18 -6.60
N ARG A 318 29.62 -3.61 -7.57
CA ARG A 318 29.97 -3.70 -8.99
C ARG A 318 31.37 -3.16 -9.27
N ALA A 319 31.71 -2.01 -8.69
CA ALA A 319 33.04 -1.41 -8.84
C ALA A 319 34.14 -2.30 -8.22
N ASP A 320 33.91 -2.87 -7.03
CA ASP A 320 34.86 -3.76 -6.37
C ASP A 320 35.10 -5.03 -7.19
N VAL A 321 34.04 -5.64 -7.72
CA VAL A 321 34.13 -6.82 -8.60
C VAL A 321 34.93 -6.51 -9.87
N ASN A 322 34.72 -5.35 -10.50
CA ASN A 322 35.48 -4.93 -11.68
C ASN A 322 36.99 -4.75 -11.40
N THR A 323 37.36 -4.55 -10.13
CA THR A 323 38.77 -4.49 -9.67
C THR A 323 39.28 -5.82 -9.10
N GLY A 324 38.49 -6.88 -9.18
CA GLY A 324 38.84 -8.21 -8.67
C GLY A 324 38.69 -8.36 -7.15
N ARG A 325 38.00 -7.44 -6.47
CA ARG A 325 37.72 -7.53 -5.03
C ARG A 325 36.36 -8.19 -4.77
N PHE A 326 36.38 -9.31 -4.06
CA PHE A 326 35.20 -10.11 -3.72
C PHE A 326 35.00 -10.27 -2.21
N ASP A 327 35.92 -9.77 -1.40
CA ASP A 327 35.99 -9.93 0.06
C ASP A 327 35.05 -8.98 0.83
N ARG A 328 34.47 -7.98 0.15
CA ARG A 328 33.61 -6.97 0.78
C ARG A 328 32.13 -7.35 0.64
N PRO A 329 31.40 -7.55 1.75
CA PRO A 329 29.97 -7.81 1.69
C PRO A 329 29.19 -6.56 1.29
N VAL A 330 28.09 -6.74 0.56
CA VAL A 330 27.09 -5.68 0.32
C VAL A 330 26.57 -5.22 1.67
N ARG A 331 26.72 -3.92 1.95
CA ARG A 331 26.13 -3.27 3.13
C ARG A 331 25.49 -1.96 2.70
N PRO A 332 24.22 -1.70 3.03
CA PRO A 332 23.62 -0.40 2.77
C PRO A 332 24.45 0.71 3.45
N ALA A 333 24.63 1.83 2.75
CA ALA A 333 25.29 3.00 3.33
C ALA A 333 24.47 3.55 4.50
N THR A 334 25.16 3.97 5.57
CA THR A 334 24.49 4.64 6.70
C THR A 334 24.13 6.08 6.37
N GLU A 335 23.25 6.69 7.17
CA GLU A 335 22.89 8.11 7.01
C GLU A 335 24.13 9.04 6.99
N ASP A 336 25.05 8.82 7.93
CA ASP A 336 26.29 9.58 8.02
C ASP A 336 27.19 9.40 6.79
N GLU A 337 27.13 8.25 6.13
CA GLU A 337 27.90 7.97 4.92
C GLU A 337 27.27 8.63 3.68
N LEU A 338 25.93 8.69 3.63
CA LEU A 338 25.19 9.37 2.56
C LEU A 338 25.34 10.89 2.64
N LEU A 339 25.25 11.48 3.84
CA LEU A 339 25.37 12.94 4.04
C LEU A 339 26.76 13.52 3.72
N ARG A 340 27.79 12.67 3.62
CA ARG A 340 29.18 13.09 3.33
C ARG A 340 29.53 13.07 1.83
N ARG A 341 28.63 12.62 0.96
CA ARG A 341 28.83 12.52 -0.48
C ARG A 341 28.21 13.69 -1.24
#